data_AF-A0A4V1RY17-F1
#
_entry.id   AF-A0A4V1RY17-F1
#
_cell.length_a   1.000
_cell.length_b   1.000
_cell.length_c   1.000
_cell.angle_alpha   90.00
_cell.angle_beta   90.00
_cell.angle_gamma   90.00
#
_symmetry.space_group_name_H-M   'P 1'
#
loop_
_entity.id
_entity.type
_entity.pdbx_description
1 polymer ?
#
loop_
_entity_poly.entity_id
_entity_poly.type
_entity_poly.pdbx_seq_one_letter_code
_entity_poly.pdbx_strand_id
1 'polypeptide(L)'
;MCQRFFRSRAASGWFEVGRKLAGRGYTLEFNGTIITKQPIRSSKVSPETRAHIGEVLKREKMYRNSETQPRFYSKALGDDSFAATSLWLERTRWQITYKNVRRDILQAMTRLPKVSPLGTGYILGQGPSEGDPDIIIPGKDEEKIMCFLSAVDAMLDRCELTAQNTSRVLLCWLASSRLDICQAKPFALKVEPNTRKRYRLLWKRFIAFTLRAYLLPDVFREQEVNIRLDARTASQVKHLWEHYAWQHIDMTRPSWPRAHMLDHDPDISQQYNYKNIDINPFNRYESPYSNDTGSISSEGSSDDSENSEEGDGYFEGSEREDSLDDWMSDTDSRDAPDLSPFHRDSGHESINRMAVESAEELLELLFELSLSLIMENFVDGQPGSALLVYFSGILGFSSDCRRFQLAREYCPNLSGLIWVQRLLFLEYALPLHSYPTIGIQQRPQFPMQRLNKVRKKYMVQGSLSPLAELHNLRNFGQKVA
;
A
#
# COMPACT_ATOMS: atom_id res chain seq x y z
N MET A 1 34.63 -39.03 -21.54
CA MET A 1 34.70 -39.92 -20.35
C MET A 1 34.53 -39.01 -19.14
N CYS A 2 33.55 -39.12 -18.24
CA CYS A 2 32.68 -40.24 -17.87
C CYS A 2 31.24 -39.76 -17.60
N GLN A 3 30.27 -40.53 -18.11
CA GLN A 3 28.87 -40.53 -17.70
C GLN A 3 28.69 -41.42 -16.46
N ARG A 4 27.68 -41.14 -15.63
CA ARG A 4 27.05 -42.17 -14.79
C ARG A 4 25.52 -42.09 -14.91
N PHE A 5 24.97 -43.14 -15.49
CA PHE A 5 23.56 -43.51 -15.51
C PHE A 5 23.28 -44.57 -14.43
N PHE A 6 22.05 -44.51 -13.90
CA PHE A 6 21.26 -45.40 -13.05
C PHE A 6 21.67 -46.87 -12.83
N ARG A 7 21.30 -47.40 -11.64
CA ARG A 7 20.50 -48.64 -11.53
C ARG A 7 19.69 -48.75 -10.21
N SER A 8 18.48 -49.25 -10.41
CA SER A 8 17.40 -49.63 -9.50
C SER A 8 17.55 -51.01 -8.84
N ARG A 9 16.85 -51.23 -7.71
CA ARG A 9 15.93 -52.36 -7.36
C ARG A 9 16.14 -52.98 -5.97
N ALA A 10 14.98 -53.15 -5.31
CA ALA A 10 14.51 -54.32 -4.54
C ALA A 10 15.15 -54.61 -3.16
N ALA A 11 14.48 -55.17 -2.16
CA ALA A 11 13.07 -55.43 -1.82
C ALA A 11 13.08 -56.19 -0.47
N SER A 12 12.00 -56.08 0.32
CA SER A 12 11.39 -57.05 1.27
C SER A 12 11.03 -56.32 2.57
N GLY A 13 9.75 -56.04 2.88
CA GLY A 13 8.68 -57.01 3.21
C GLY A 13 8.62 -57.08 4.75
N TRP A 14 7.53 -57.04 5.49
CA TRP A 14 6.17 -57.59 5.37
C TRP A 14 5.26 -56.73 6.33
N PHE A 15 3.95 -56.51 6.21
CA PHE A 15 2.79 -57.37 5.92
C PHE A 15 1.60 -56.50 5.45
N GLU A 16 0.92 -56.89 4.37
CA GLU A 16 -0.49 -56.53 4.02
C GLU A 16 -1.44 -57.63 4.57
N VAL A 17 -2.74 -57.40 4.74
CA VAL A 17 -3.87 -57.82 3.86
C VAL A 17 -5.16 -57.53 4.69
N GLY A 18 -6.34 -57.14 4.20
CA GLY A 18 -6.94 -57.10 2.86
C GLY A 18 -8.36 -56.48 2.89
N ARG A 19 -8.97 -56.33 1.71
CA ARG A 19 -10.12 -55.46 1.38
C ARG A 19 -11.52 -56.16 1.40
N LYS A 20 -12.55 -55.33 1.63
CA LYS A 20 -13.88 -55.14 0.97
C LYS A 20 -14.83 -56.31 0.57
N LEU A 21 -16.11 -56.05 0.95
CA LEU A 21 -17.40 -56.08 0.21
C LEU A 21 -18.34 -57.32 0.19
N ALA A 22 -19.56 -57.04 0.72
CA ALA A 22 -20.92 -57.35 0.24
C ALA A 22 -21.61 -58.72 0.50
N GLY A 23 -22.85 -58.67 1.02
CA GLY A 23 -23.87 -59.72 0.86
C GLY A 23 -24.97 -59.81 1.94
N ARG A 24 -26.20 -59.39 1.58
CA ARG A 24 -27.57 -59.49 2.20
C ARG A 24 -27.83 -60.69 3.14
N GLY A 25 -28.57 -60.57 4.25
CA GLY A 25 -30.04 -60.44 4.43
C GLY A 25 -30.47 -61.53 5.46
N TYR A 26 -31.24 -61.31 6.54
CA TYR A 26 -32.71 -61.24 6.62
C TYR A 26 -33.16 -60.78 8.04
N THR A 27 -34.17 -59.90 8.07
CA THR A 27 -35.38 -59.79 8.94
C THR A 27 -35.32 -60.10 10.46
N LEU A 28 -35.68 -59.12 11.30
CA LEU A 28 -36.95 -59.14 12.09
C LEU A 28 -37.29 -57.77 12.70
N GLU A 29 -38.58 -57.55 12.86
CA GLU A 29 -39.30 -56.30 13.10
C GLU A 29 -39.53 -55.94 14.59
N PHE A 30 -39.76 -54.63 14.79
CA PHE A 30 -40.66 -53.97 15.75
C PHE A 30 -40.35 -53.82 17.27
N ASN A 31 -40.51 -52.54 17.67
CA ASN A 31 -41.01 -51.96 18.94
C ASN A 31 -40.06 -51.41 20.01
N GLY A 32 -40.31 -50.13 20.35
CA GLY A 32 -40.27 -49.67 21.74
C GLY A 32 -39.20 -48.63 22.10
N THR A 33 -39.59 -47.36 22.01
CA THR A 33 -39.13 -46.16 22.75
C THR A 33 -38.26 -46.41 23.99
N ILE A 34 -37.16 -45.66 24.15
CA ILE A 34 -36.88 -44.78 25.32
C ILE A 34 -35.60 -43.96 25.05
N ILE A 35 -35.79 -42.64 25.14
CA ILE A 35 -34.78 -41.59 25.07
C ILE A 35 -33.84 -41.72 26.28
N THR A 36 -32.54 -41.91 26.06
CA THR A 36 -31.51 -41.61 27.06
C THR A 36 -30.48 -40.65 26.46
N LYS A 37 -30.44 -39.45 27.06
CA LYS A 37 -29.58 -38.32 26.68
C LYS A 37 -28.11 -38.70 26.87
N GLN A 38 -27.33 -38.74 25.78
CA GLN A 38 -25.87 -38.71 25.87
C GLN A 38 -25.38 -37.25 25.84
N PRO A 39 -24.49 -36.83 26.76
CA PRO A 39 -23.93 -35.49 26.75
C PRO A 39 -22.89 -35.34 25.65
N ILE A 40 -22.96 -34.20 24.97
CA ILE A 40 -22.05 -33.73 23.92
C ILE A 40 -20.60 -33.80 24.43
N ARG A 41 -19.77 -34.60 23.76
CA ARG A 41 -18.31 -34.61 23.96
C ARG A 41 -17.75 -33.24 23.59
N SER A 42 -17.33 -32.47 24.58
CA SER A 42 -16.44 -31.33 24.35
C SER A 42 -15.10 -31.85 23.83
N SER A 43 -14.70 -31.39 22.65
CA SER A 43 -13.36 -31.63 22.10
C SER A 43 -12.35 -30.96 23.04
N LYS A 44 -11.65 -31.75 23.84
CA LYS A 44 -10.56 -31.26 24.68
C LYS A 44 -9.40 -30.90 23.76
N VAL A 45 -9.22 -29.61 23.51
CA VAL A 45 -8.04 -29.02 22.85
C VAL A 45 -6.77 -29.61 23.46
N SER A 46 -5.82 -30.04 22.61
CA SER A 46 -4.59 -30.70 23.05
C SER A 46 -3.78 -29.78 23.99
N PRO A 47 -3.04 -30.35 24.96
CA PRO A 47 -2.21 -29.57 25.87
C PRO A 47 -1.14 -28.75 25.14
N GLU A 48 -0.63 -29.24 24.01
CA GLU A 48 0.34 -28.53 23.16
C GLU A 48 -0.32 -27.33 22.46
N THR A 49 -1.53 -27.50 21.93
CA THR A 49 -2.30 -26.41 21.33
C THR A 49 -2.66 -25.34 22.37
N ARG A 50 -2.98 -25.73 23.61
CA ARG A 50 -3.19 -24.77 24.71
C ARG A 50 -1.92 -24.03 25.11
N ALA A 51 -0.78 -24.71 25.17
CA ALA A 51 0.50 -24.07 25.46
C ALA A 51 0.86 -23.05 24.37
N HIS A 52 0.70 -23.43 23.10
CA HIS A 52 0.93 -22.54 21.96
C HIS A 52 -0.01 -21.33 21.97
N ILE A 53 -1.32 -21.54 22.18
CA ILE A 53 -2.29 -20.42 22.34
C ILE A 53 -1.90 -19.53 23.52
N GLY A 54 -1.44 -20.12 24.64
CA GLY A 54 -0.96 -19.36 25.79
C GLY A 54 0.26 -18.50 25.48
N GLU A 55 1.21 -18.99 24.67
CA GLU A 55 2.34 -18.20 24.19
C GLU A 55 1.93 -17.12 23.21
N VAL A 56 1.01 -17.41 22.29
CA VAL A 56 0.46 -16.42 21.34
C VAL A 56 -0.25 -15.31 22.10
N LEU A 57 -1.12 -15.64 23.06
CA LEU A 57 -1.78 -14.66 23.92
C LEU A 57 -0.80 -13.88 24.80
N LYS A 58 0.31 -14.49 25.23
CA LYS A 58 1.36 -13.80 26.00
C LYS A 58 2.13 -12.83 25.11
N ARG A 59 2.47 -13.22 23.87
CA ARG A 59 3.04 -12.32 22.86
C ARG A 59 2.07 -11.20 22.53
N GLU A 60 0.81 -11.50 22.27
CA GLU A 60 -0.24 -10.51 22.02
C GLU A 60 -0.43 -9.58 23.22
N LYS A 61 -0.40 -10.08 24.46
CA LYS A 61 -0.49 -9.25 25.66
C LYS A 61 0.75 -8.39 25.87
N MET A 62 1.95 -8.91 25.62
CA MET A 62 3.19 -8.13 25.65
C MET A 62 3.20 -7.07 24.54
N TYR A 63 2.70 -7.41 23.36
CA TYR A 63 2.52 -6.53 22.22
C TYR A 63 1.51 -5.42 22.50
N ARG A 64 0.30 -5.77 22.97
CA ARG A 64 -0.71 -4.81 23.44
C ARG A 64 -0.12 -3.92 24.53
N ASN A 65 0.65 -4.48 25.47
CA ASN A 65 1.34 -3.69 26.48
C ASN A 65 2.46 -2.81 25.91
N SER A 66 3.10 -3.16 24.78
CA SER A 66 4.07 -2.32 24.08
C SER A 66 3.40 -1.23 23.22
N GLU A 67 2.22 -1.50 22.66
CA GLU A 67 1.41 -0.55 21.92
C GLU A 67 0.66 0.43 22.82
N THR A 68 0.24 -0.04 24.00
CA THR A 68 -0.41 0.74 25.08
C THR A 68 0.59 1.22 26.12
N GLN A 69 1.88 0.92 25.97
CA GLN A 69 2.94 1.49 26.81
C GLN A 69 2.90 3.01 26.60
N PRO A 70 2.53 3.80 27.62
CA PRO A 70 2.54 5.24 27.50
C PRO A 70 3.86 5.77 28.08
N ARG A 71 4.12 7.08 27.87
CA ARG A 71 4.94 7.96 28.72
C ARG A 71 6.34 8.37 28.24
N PHE A 72 6.51 8.78 26.99
CA PHE A 72 7.66 9.63 26.67
C PHE A 72 7.20 10.88 25.93
N TYR A 73 6.98 11.95 26.70
CA TYR A 73 7.09 13.32 26.20
C TYR A 73 8.53 13.52 25.72
N SER A 74 8.84 13.12 24.49
CA SER A 74 10.22 13.16 23.98
C SER A 74 10.29 13.99 22.72
N LYS A 75 10.29 15.31 22.93
CA LYS A 75 10.86 16.28 21.98
C LYS A 75 12.39 16.10 21.81
N ALA A 76 13.02 15.33 22.70
CA ALA A 76 14.45 15.06 22.71
C ALA A 76 14.86 14.10 21.59
N LEU A 77 15.88 14.50 20.84
CA LEU A 77 16.73 13.58 20.05
C LEU A 77 17.57 12.78 21.04
N GLY A 78 17.65 11.45 20.86
CA GLY A 78 18.61 10.66 21.64
C GLY A 78 20.04 11.10 21.33
N ASP A 79 20.97 10.92 22.27
CA ASP A 79 22.38 11.33 22.15
C ASP A 79 22.95 11.05 20.75
N ASP A 80 23.74 12.02 20.27
CA ASP A 80 24.40 12.09 18.95
C ASP A 80 25.29 10.86 18.70
N SER A 81 24.64 9.74 18.36
CA SER A 81 25.26 8.54 17.82
C SER A 81 25.92 8.84 16.47
N PHE A 82 26.90 8.05 16.04
CA PHE A 82 27.49 8.09 14.69
C PHE A 82 26.46 8.20 13.55
N ALA A 83 25.23 7.71 13.75
CA ALA A 83 24.12 7.90 12.81
C ALA A 83 23.77 9.38 12.55
N ALA A 84 23.90 10.24 13.56
CA ALA A 84 23.66 11.70 13.53
C ALA A 84 24.56 12.45 12.54
N THR A 85 25.67 11.83 12.10
CA THR A 85 26.65 12.43 11.16
C THR A 85 26.66 11.71 9.81
N SER A 86 25.71 10.82 9.54
CA SER A 86 25.68 10.10 8.26
C SER A 86 25.22 11.02 7.12
N LEU A 87 25.84 10.87 5.94
CA LEU A 87 25.41 11.56 4.70
C LEU A 87 23.92 11.35 4.41
N TRP A 88 23.35 10.23 4.86
CA TRP A 88 21.92 9.94 4.82
C TRP A 88 21.09 10.93 5.65
N LEU A 89 21.41 11.12 6.93
CA LEU A 89 20.67 12.06 7.78
C LEU A 89 20.92 13.52 7.39
N GLU A 90 22.10 13.83 6.86
CA GLU A 90 22.38 15.14 6.28
C GLU A 90 21.47 15.42 5.06
N ARG A 91 21.32 14.44 4.15
CA ARG A 91 20.47 14.57 2.96
C ARG A 91 18.98 14.64 3.29
N THR A 92 18.51 13.89 4.28
CA THR A 92 17.08 13.88 4.66
C THR A 92 16.70 15.04 5.56
N ARG A 93 17.68 15.62 6.29
CA ARG A 93 17.48 16.70 7.27
C ARG A 93 16.44 16.39 8.35
N TRP A 94 16.14 15.12 8.61
CA TRP A 94 15.11 14.71 9.57
C TRP A 94 15.37 15.23 10.98
N GLN A 95 16.62 15.38 11.39
CA GLN A 95 16.99 15.97 12.68
C GLN A 95 16.53 17.42 12.82
N ILE A 96 16.46 18.16 11.71
CA ILE A 96 16.00 19.55 11.68
C ILE A 96 14.48 19.55 11.57
N THR A 97 13.92 18.77 10.63
CA THR A 97 12.49 18.72 10.34
C THR A 97 11.64 18.29 11.55
N TYR A 98 12.09 17.27 12.29
CA TYR A 98 11.39 16.75 13.46
C TYR A 98 11.99 17.23 14.79
N LYS A 99 12.79 18.29 14.77
CA LYS A 99 13.31 18.92 15.98
C LYS A 99 12.17 19.52 16.78
N ASN A 100 12.11 19.25 18.08
CA ASN A 100 11.08 19.77 19.00
C ASN A 100 9.65 19.33 18.67
N VAL A 101 9.47 18.29 17.85
CA VAL A 101 8.17 17.73 17.48
C VAL A 101 7.88 16.48 18.30
N ARG A 102 6.61 16.25 18.66
CA ARG A 102 6.14 15.02 19.33
C ARG A 102 6.15 13.83 18.36
N ARG A 103 7.31 13.19 18.23
CA ARG A 103 7.54 12.03 17.34
C ARG A 103 6.71 10.81 17.71
N ASP A 104 6.39 10.63 18.99
CA ASP A 104 5.50 9.59 19.49
C ASP A 104 4.08 9.74 18.92
N ILE A 105 3.56 10.97 18.91
CA ILE A 105 2.24 11.30 18.35
C ILE A 105 2.25 11.12 16.83
N LEU A 106 3.28 11.63 16.15
CA LEU A 106 3.45 11.42 14.71
C LEU A 106 3.44 9.94 14.36
N GLN A 107 4.20 9.12 15.08
CA GLN A 107 4.24 7.68 14.87
C GLN A 107 2.85 7.05 15.08
N ALA A 108 2.15 7.42 16.16
CA ALA A 108 0.79 6.94 16.43
C ALA A 108 -0.20 7.33 15.32
N MET A 109 -0.12 8.56 14.80
CA MET A 109 -0.96 9.04 13.70
C MET A 109 -0.77 8.24 12.41
N THR A 110 0.39 7.57 12.20
CA THR A 110 0.61 6.72 11.02
C THR A 110 0.06 5.29 11.14
N ARG A 111 -0.38 4.85 12.33
CA ARG A 111 -0.83 3.46 12.54
C ARG A 111 -2.18 3.23 11.86
N LEU A 112 -2.49 2.01 11.43
CA LEU A 112 -3.88 1.74 11.01
C LEU A 112 -4.81 1.80 12.23
N PRO A 113 -6.06 2.28 12.06
CA PRO A 113 -7.04 2.14 13.13
C PRO A 113 -7.25 0.66 13.47
N LYS A 114 -7.62 0.40 14.72
CA LYS A 114 -7.98 -0.94 15.20
C LYS A 114 -9.41 -0.89 15.71
N VAL A 115 -10.19 -1.93 15.40
CA VAL A 115 -11.54 -2.08 15.93
C VAL A 115 -11.43 -2.28 17.44
N SER A 116 -11.93 -1.32 18.22
CA SER A 116 -12.03 -1.44 19.67
C SER A 116 -13.42 -1.99 20.01
N PRO A 117 -13.54 -3.21 20.57
CA PRO A 117 -14.83 -3.79 20.92
C PRO A 117 -15.63 -2.96 21.94
N LEU A 118 -14.94 -2.08 22.67
CA LEU A 118 -15.50 -1.24 23.73
C LEU A 118 -15.80 0.19 23.25
N GLY A 119 -15.55 0.50 21.97
CA GLY A 119 -15.70 1.87 21.43
C GLY A 119 -14.74 2.88 22.07
N THR A 120 -13.70 2.41 22.76
CA THR A 120 -12.69 3.27 23.38
C THR A 120 -11.97 4.08 22.30
N GLY A 121 -11.82 5.39 22.53
CA GLY A 121 -11.10 6.26 21.62
C GLY A 121 -9.64 5.84 21.45
N TYR A 122 -9.06 6.20 20.30
CA TYR A 122 -7.68 5.90 19.97
C TYR A 122 -6.75 6.95 20.57
N ILE A 123 -5.90 6.51 21.50
CA ILE A 123 -4.93 7.37 22.18
C ILE A 123 -3.74 7.61 21.26
N LEU A 124 -3.54 8.87 20.86
CA LEU A 124 -2.38 9.29 20.07
C LEU A 124 -1.15 9.53 20.93
N GLY A 125 -1.35 10.01 22.16
CA GLY A 125 -0.27 10.25 23.10
C GLY A 125 -0.74 11.05 24.31
N GLN A 126 0.16 11.21 25.26
CA GLN A 126 -0.13 12.01 26.47
C GLN A 126 -0.20 13.49 26.15
N GLY A 127 -1.01 14.22 26.93
CA GLY A 127 -1.08 15.67 26.89
C GLY A 127 0.27 16.37 27.10
N PRO A 128 0.32 17.70 26.91
CA PRO A 128 1.58 18.45 26.95
C PRO A 128 2.31 18.37 28.30
N SER A 129 1.57 18.24 29.41
CA SER A 129 2.10 18.21 30.78
C SER A 129 1.69 16.93 31.52
N GLU A 130 2.46 16.55 32.55
CA GLU A 130 2.09 15.42 33.40
C GLU A 130 0.77 15.72 34.14
N GLY A 131 -0.24 14.89 33.91
CA GLY A 131 -1.59 15.08 34.44
C GLY A 131 -2.59 15.72 33.46
N ASP A 132 -2.13 16.23 32.32
CA ASP A 132 -3.02 16.65 31.23
C ASP A 132 -3.74 15.43 30.63
N PRO A 133 -4.99 15.61 30.13
CA PRO A 133 -5.70 14.53 29.47
C PRO A 133 -4.94 14.04 28.23
N ASP A 134 -5.02 12.73 27.98
CA ASP A 134 -4.49 12.13 26.77
C ASP A 134 -5.14 12.72 25.52
N ILE A 135 -4.37 12.79 24.45
CA ILE A 135 -4.85 13.21 23.13
C ILE A 135 -5.49 11.99 22.48
N ILE A 136 -6.81 12.05 22.31
CA ILE A 136 -7.63 10.93 21.89
C ILE A 136 -8.41 11.31 20.65
N ILE A 137 -8.39 10.44 19.63
CA ILE A 137 -9.37 10.48 18.55
C ILE A 137 -10.59 9.64 18.98
N PRO A 138 -11.82 10.19 18.96
CA PRO A 138 -13.01 9.44 19.32
C PRO A 138 -13.14 8.13 18.54
N GLY A 139 -13.63 7.06 19.21
CA GLY A 139 -13.74 5.74 18.58
C GLY A 139 -14.62 5.74 17.31
N LYS A 140 -15.68 6.55 17.31
CA LYS A 140 -16.55 6.77 16.14
C LYS A 140 -15.79 7.36 14.94
N ASP A 141 -14.86 8.27 15.20
CA ASP A 141 -14.06 8.88 14.13
C ASP A 141 -13.05 7.88 13.58
N GLU A 142 -12.47 7.02 14.43
CA GLU A 142 -11.58 5.94 13.98
C GLU A 142 -12.30 4.83 13.21
N GLU A 143 -13.54 4.47 13.58
CA GLU A 143 -14.40 3.58 12.79
C GLU A 143 -14.66 4.18 11.40
N LYS A 144 -14.90 5.49 11.34
CA LYS A 144 -15.05 6.19 10.07
C LYS A 144 -13.75 6.22 9.26
N ILE A 145 -12.60 6.41 9.90
CA ILE A 145 -11.29 6.29 9.24
C ILE A 145 -11.13 4.87 8.67
N MET A 146 -11.47 3.81 9.42
CA MET A 146 -11.43 2.44 8.88
C MET A 146 -12.26 2.29 7.60
N CYS A 147 -13.46 2.85 7.61
CA CYS A 147 -14.33 2.86 6.45
C CYS A 147 -13.67 3.60 5.26
N PHE A 148 -13.10 4.80 5.48
CA PHE A 148 -12.30 5.50 4.49
C PHE A 148 -11.16 4.65 3.91
N LEU A 149 -10.45 3.90 4.76
CA LEU A 149 -9.33 3.07 4.31
C LEU A 149 -9.76 1.90 3.42
N SER A 150 -10.97 1.39 3.58
CA SER A 150 -11.55 0.44 2.63
C SER A 150 -11.95 1.11 1.31
N ALA A 151 -12.34 2.39 1.32
CA ALA A 151 -12.60 3.18 0.12
C ALA A 151 -11.31 3.43 -0.67
N VAL A 152 -10.19 3.65 0.04
CA VAL A 152 -8.86 3.74 -0.56
C VAL A 152 -8.51 2.48 -1.34
N ASP A 153 -8.90 1.29 -0.84
CA ASP A 153 -8.68 0.05 -1.56
C ASP A 153 -9.48 0.02 -2.89
N ALA A 154 -10.75 0.41 -2.89
CA ALA A 154 -11.55 0.50 -4.11
C ALA A 154 -10.99 1.52 -5.12
N MET A 155 -10.50 2.68 -4.64
CA MET A 155 -9.84 3.68 -5.47
C MET A 155 -8.55 3.14 -6.11
N LEU A 156 -7.71 2.45 -5.33
CA LEU A 156 -6.47 1.86 -5.83
C LEU A 156 -6.74 0.69 -6.79
N ASP A 157 -7.83 -0.07 -6.59
CA ASP A 157 -8.25 -1.10 -7.54
C ASP A 157 -8.57 -0.51 -8.92
N ARG A 158 -9.24 0.65 -8.97
CA ARG A 158 -9.48 1.38 -10.23
C ARG A 158 -8.16 1.83 -10.88
N CYS A 159 -7.22 2.38 -10.10
CA CYS A 159 -5.90 2.80 -10.61
C CYS A 159 -5.11 1.62 -11.20
N GLU A 160 -5.13 0.47 -10.51
CA GLU A 160 -4.47 -0.75 -10.97
C GLU A 160 -5.14 -1.31 -12.23
N LEU A 161 -6.47 -1.27 -12.34
CA LEU A 161 -7.20 -1.68 -13.53
C LEU A 161 -6.76 -0.87 -14.76
N THR A 162 -6.61 0.45 -14.61
CA THR A 162 -6.08 1.31 -15.67
C THR A 162 -4.66 0.92 -16.07
N ALA A 163 -3.81 0.62 -15.09
CA ALA A 163 -2.46 0.20 -15.38
C ALA A 163 -2.40 -1.16 -16.11
N GLN A 164 -3.25 -2.12 -15.74
CA GLN A 164 -3.38 -3.41 -16.44
C GLN A 164 -3.85 -3.26 -17.89
N ASN A 165 -4.66 -2.24 -18.19
CA ASN A 165 -5.18 -1.95 -19.53
C ASN A 165 -4.38 -0.87 -20.28
N THR A 166 -3.15 -0.58 -19.82
CA THR A 166 -2.23 0.36 -20.46
C THR A 166 -1.12 -0.40 -21.21
N SER A 167 -0.75 0.07 -22.40
CA SER A 167 0.26 -0.60 -23.22
C SER A 167 1.64 -0.62 -22.56
N ARG A 168 2.43 -1.66 -22.84
CA ARG A 168 3.81 -1.82 -22.33
C ARG A 168 4.66 -0.58 -22.56
N VAL A 169 4.56 0.05 -23.74
CA VAL A 169 5.33 1.24 -24.09
C VAL A 169 5.03 2.40 -23.13
N LEU A 170 3.77 2.68 -22.86
CA LEU A 170 3.38 3.74 -21.93
C LEU A 170 3.85 3.44 -20.50
N LEU A 171 3.81 2.19 -20.08
CA LEU A 171 4.31 1.76 -18.77
C LEU A 171 5.84 1.86 -18.65
N CYS A 172 6.60 1.62 -19.72
CA CYS A 172 8.04 1.86 -19.77
C CYS A 172 8.37 3.35 -19.62
N TRP A 173 7.59 4.23 -20.25
CA TRP A 173 7.74 5.67 -20.06
C TRP A 173 7.34 6.09 -18.65
N LEU A 174 6.27 5.53 -18.08
CA LEU A 174 5.84 5.79 -16.71
C LEU A 174 6.93 5.43 -15.67
N ALA A 175 7.66 4.35 -15.89
CA ALA A 175 8.77 3.92 -15.02
C ALA A 175 9.98 4.85 -15.10
N SER A 176 10.13 5.61 -16.18
CA SER A 176 11.30 6.48 -16.36
C SER A 176 11.18 7.81 -15.60
N SER A 177 12.21 8.10 -14.81
CA SER A 177 12.45 9.41 -14.17
C SER A 177 12.99 10.48 -15.13
N ARG A 178 13.21 10.15 -16.41
CA ARG A 178 13.76 11.04 -17.44
C ARG A 178 12.78 11.26 -18.58
N LEU A 179 12.68 12.48 -19.11
CA LEU A 179 11.72 12.78 -20.19
C LEU A 179 12.12 12.20 -21.55
N ASP A 180 13.40 12.17 -21.80
CA ASP A 180 14.06 11.80 -23.05
C ASP A 180 14.32 10.28 -23.15
N ILE A 181 14.44 9.59 -22.00
CA ILE A 181 14.77 8.17 -21.96
C ILE A 181 13.56 7.32 -21.57
N CYS A 182 13.31 6.28 -22.36
CA CYS A 182 12.33 5.23 -22.04
C CYS A 182 13.03 4.10 -21.28
N GLN A 183 12.43 3.60 -20.20
CA GLN A 183 12.99 2.45 -19.48
C GLN A 183 12.78 1.14 -20.26
N ALA A 184 13.75 0.23 -20.18
CA ALA A 184 13.63 -1.07 -20.85
C ALA A 184 12.53 -1.94 -20.24
N LYS A 185 12.41 -1.90 -18.90
CA LYS A 185 11.37 -2.60 -18.12
C LYS A 185 10.14 -1.70 -17.95
N PRO A 186 8.91 -2.24 -18.13
CA PRO A 186 7.70 -1.49 -17.84
C PRO A 186 7.52 -1.32 -16.34
N PHE A 187 6.79 -0.27 -15.94
CA PHE A 187 6.32 -0.12 -14.56
C PHE A 187 5.73 -1.43 -14.04
N ALA A 188 6.32 -1.94 -12.95
CA ALA A 188 6.01 -3.26 -12.43
C ALA A 188 4.56 -3.32 -11.90
N LEU A 189 3.69 -3.91 -12.70
CA LEU A 189 2.32 -4.24 -12.31
C LEU A 189 2.23 -5.60 -11.61
N LYS A 190 3.13 -6.52 -11.98
CA LYS A 190 3.22 -7.87 -11.41
C LYS A 190 4.17 -7.90 -10.22
N VAL A 191 3.95 -7.00 -9.28
CA VAL A 191 4.63 -7.04 -7.99
C VAL A 191 4.11 -8.24 -7.21
N GLU A 192 4.98 -8.91 -6.46
CA GLU A 192 4.57 -10.00 -5.57
C GLU A 192 3.36 -9.58 -4.70
N PRO A 193 2.33 -10.42 -4.52
CA PRO A 193 1.13 -10.06 -3.77
C PRO A 193 1.41 -9.44 -2.39
N ASN A 194 2.42 -9.92 -1.68
CA ASN A 194 2.83 -9.39 -0.37
C ASN A 194 3.39 -7.98 -0.49
N THR A 195 4.23 -7.71 -1.49
CA THR A 195 4.78 -6.38 -1.73
C THR A 195 3.68 -5.41 -2.19
N ARG A 196 2.74 -5.85 -3.03
CA ARG A 196 1.55 -5.06 -3.39
C ARG A 196 0.74 -4.67 -2.16
N LYS A 197 0.43 -5.64 -1.28
CA LYS A 197 -0.27 -5.39 -0.01
C LYS A 197 0.47 -4.36 0.85
N ARG A 198 1.79 -4.51 1.00
CA ARG A 198 2.64 -3.58 1.76
C ARG A 198 2.61 -2.15 1.19
N TYR A 199 2.63 -2.00 -0.13
CA TYR A 199 2.58 -0.67 -0.76
C TYR A 199 1.21 0.02 -0.57
N ARG A 200 0.12 -0.73 -0.73
CA ARG A 200 -1.24 -0.22 -0.44
C ARG A 200 -1.40 0.15 1.04
N LEU A 201 -0.81 -0.65 1.94
CA LEU A 201 -0.79 -0.34 3.37
C LEU A 201 -0.12 1.01 3.65
N LEU A 202 1.04 1.29 3.04
CA LEU A 202 1.74 2.56 3.22
C LEU A 202 0.86 3.75 2.82
N TRP A 203 0.11 3.62 1.71
CA TRP A 203 -0.83 4.65 1.30
C TRP A 203 -2.01 4.79 2.26
N LYS A 204 -2.57 3.68 2.76
CA LYS A 204 -3.63 3.71 3.78
C LYS A 204 -3.16 4.39 5.06
N ARG A 205 -1.92 4.12 5.51
CA ARG A 205 -1.30 4.81 6.64
C ARG A 205 -1.18 6.32 6.39
N PHE A 206 -0.85 6.73 5.18
CA PHE A 206 -0.78 8.14 4.80
C PHE A 206 -2.16 8.83 4.81
N ILE A 207 -3.19 8.17 4.28
CA ILE A 207 -4.56 8.70 4.32
C ILE A 207 -5.07 8.78 5.76
N ALA A 208 -4.84 7.75 6.58
CA ALA A 208 -5.18 7.78 8.00
C ALA A 208 -4.47 8.93 8.73
N PHE A 209 -3.17 9.12 8.46
CA PHE A 209 -2.39 10.23 9.00
C PHE A 209 -2.98 11.59 8.61
N THR A 210 -3.39 11.76 7.35
CA THR A 210 -4.00 12.99 6.84
C THR A 210 -5.35 13.27 7.52
N LEU A 211 -6.20 12.26 7.64
CA LEU A 211 -7.50 12.38 8.33
C LEU A 211 -7.31 12.72 9.82
N ARG A 212 -6.39 12.07 10.52
CA ARG A 212 -6.09 12.39 11.92
C ARG A 212 -5.50 13.78 12.08
N ALA A 213 -4.65 14.23 11.15
CA ALA A 213 -4.13 15.59 11.15
C ALA A 213 -5.26 16.63 10.98
N TYR A 214 -6.31 16.31 10.23
CA TYR A 214 -7.49 17.18 10.11
C TYR A 214 -8.34 17.19 11.39
N LEU A 215 -8.47 16.05 12.08
CA LEU A 215 -9.26 15.93 13.32
C LEU A 215 -8.58 16.56 14.55
N LEU A 216 -7.25 16.76 14.50
CA LEU A 216 -6.52 17.43 15.57
C LEU A 216 -6.79 18.95 15.59
N PRO A 217 -6.91 19.57 16.77
CA PRO A 217 -7.04 21.02 16.88
C PRO A 217 -5.86 21.76 16.23
N ASP A 218 -6.14 22.85 15.50
CA ASP A 218 -5.12 23.60 14.74
C ASP A 218 -3.93 24.04 15.60
N VAL A 219 -4.22 24.59 16.80
CA VAL A 219 -3.19 25.04 17.76
C VAL A 219 -2.25 23.89 18.15
N PHE A 220 -2.83 22.72 18.44
CA PHE A 220 -2.06 21.54 18.80
C PHE A 220 -1.25 21.03 17.61
N ARG A 221 -1.88 21.00 16.43
CA ARG A 221 -1.27 20.51 15.20
C ARG A 221 -0.02 21.31 14.82
N GLU A 222 -0.09 22.63 14.95
CA GLU A 222 1.03 23.52 14.62
C GLU A 222 2.14 23.49 15.67
N GLN A 223 1.78 23.45 16.97
CA GLN A 223 2.75 23.54 18.06
C GLN A 223 3.47 22.22 18.37
N GLU A 224 2.75 21.10 18.30
CA GLU A 224 3.26 19.81 18.80
C GLU A 224 3.67 18.84 17.69
N VAL A 225 3.00 18.88 16.53
CA VAL A 225 3.30 17.97 15.39
C VAL A 225 3.83 18.69 14.15
N ASN A 226 3.85 20.04 14.14
CA ASN A 226 4.32 20.89 13.05
C ASN A 226 3.71 20.53 11.67
N ILE A 227 2.40 20.24 11.64
CA ILE A 227 1.68 19.95 10.40
C ILE A 227 0.84 21.17 10.01
N ARG A 228 1.00 21.63 8.78
CA ARG A 228 0.16 22.68 8.19
C ARG A 228 -0.60 22.07 7.02
N LEU A 229 -1.91 21.88 7.19
CA LEU A 229 -2.75 21.48 6.06
C LEU A 229 -3.04 22.72 5.23
N ASP A 230 -2.76 22.66 3.93
CA ASP A 230 -3.16 23.74 3.05
C ASP A 230 -4.69 23.89 3.03
N ALA A 231 -5.18 25.08 2.67
CA ALA A 231 -6.61 25.36 2.69
C ALA A 231 -7.41 24.45 1.74
N ARG A 232 -6.79 23.98 0.65
CA ARG A 232 -7.42 23.12 -0.35
C ARG A 232 -7.61 21.71 0.19
N THR A 233 -6.55 21.09 0.69
CA THR A 233 -6.55 19.78 1.34
C THR A 233 -7.48 19.77 2.54
N ALA A 234 -7.43 20.79 3.40
CA ALA A 234 -8.36 20.90 4.53
C ALA A 234 -9.83 20.94 4.07
N SER A 235 -10.13 21.71 3.00
CA SER A 235 -11.48 21.79 2.43
C SER A 235 -11.93 20.48 1.78
N GLN A 236 -11.04 19.79 1.07
CA GLN A 236 -11.33 18.48 0.46
C GLN A 236 -11.55 17.40 1.53
N VAL A 237 -10.71 17.35 2.57
CA VAL A 237 -10.89 16.43 3.69
C VAL A 237 -12.20 16.72 4.40
N LYS A 238 -12.52 17.99 4.67
CA LYS A 238 -13.81 18.39 5.26
C LYS A 238 -14.98 17.91 4.39
N HIS A 239 -14.94 18.17 3.09
CA HIS A 239 -16.00 17.79 2.17
C HIS A 239 -16.21 16.27 2.13
N LEU A 240 -15.12 15.50 2.06
CA LEU A 240 -15.17 14.04 2.17
C LEU A 240 -15.71 13.58 3.52
N TRP A 241 -15.30 14.23 4.62
CA TRP A 241 -15.74 13.89 5.96
C TRP A 241 -17.23 14.14 6.16
N GLU A 242 -17.78 15.21 5.60
CA GLU A 242 -19.19 15.60 5.76
C GLU A 242 -20.10 15.06 4.62
N HIS A 243 -19.55 14.28 3.70
CA HIS A 243 -20.25 13.81 2.50
C HIS A 243 -21.53 13.00 2.82
N TYR A 244 -22.58 13.20 2.02
CA TYR A 244 -23.89 12.58 2.28
C TYR A 244 -23.90 11.05 2.09
N ALA A 245 -22.94 10.49 1.34
CA ALA A 245 -22.76 9.04 1.18
C ALA A 245 -22.66 8.28 2.53
N TRP A 246 -22.16 8.94 3.59
CA TRP A 246 -22.07 8.33 4.93
C TRP A 246 -23.43 7.94 5.52
N GLN A 247 -24.54 8.48 5.00
CA GLN A 247 -25.89 8.10 5.41
C GLN A 247 -26.32 6.74 4.84
N HIS A 248 -25.64 6.26 3.80
CA HIS A 248 -25.98 5.05 3.07
C HIS A 248 -24.97 3.93 3.23
N ILE A 249 -23.79 4.21 3.78
CA ILE A 249 -22.70 3.24 3.97
C ILE A 249 -22.77 2.63 5.37
N ASP A 250 -22.80 1.30 5.43
CA ASP A 250 -22.59 0.57 6.68
C ASP A 250 -21.11 0.65 7.07
N MET A 251 -20.82 1.38 8.16
CA MET A 251 -19.46 1.56 8.68
C MET A 251 -18.84 0.26 9.22
N THR A 252 -19.65 -0.76 9.55
CA THR A 252 -19.15 -2.04 10.07
C THR A 252 -18.71 -2.99 8.96
N ARG A 253 -19.34 -2.90 7.78
CA ARG A 253 -19.03 -3.69 6.59
C ARG A 253 -19.18 -2.82 5.34
N PRO A 254 -18.23 -1.90 5.12
CA PRO A 254 -18.32 -1.00 3.98
C PRO A 254 -18.23 -1.77 2.67
N SER A 255 -19.26 -1.61 1.84
CA SER A 255 -19.31 -2.14 0.48
C SER A 255 -19.15 -0.98 -0.48
N TRP A 256 -17.98 -0.91 -1.12
CA TRP A 256 -17.72 0.09 -2.15
C TRP A 256 -18.10 -0.46 -3.52
N PRO A 257 -18.63 0.40 -4.42
CA PRO A 257 -18.78 0.04 -5.82
C PRO A 257 -17.44 -0.49 -6.32
N ARG A 258 -17.43 -1.75 -6.75
CA ARG A 258 -16.26 -2.29 -7.44
C ARG A 258 -16.12 -1.49 -8.73
N ALA A 259 -14.89 -1.37 -9.23
CA ALA A 259 -14.65 -0.92 -10.60
C ALA A 259 -15.35 -1.92 -11.55
N HIS A 260 -16.66 -1.74 -11.73
CA HIS A 260 -17.50 -2.64 -12.47
C HIS A 260 -17.10 -2.48 -13.93
N MET A 261 -17.00 -3.64 -14.59
CA MET A 261 -17.13 -3.77 -16.04
C MET A 261 -18.53 -3.27 -16.46
N LEU A 262 -18.74 -1.95 -16.41
CA LEU A 262 -19.82 -1.31 -17.15
C LEU A 262 -19.30 -1.15 -18.57
N ASP A 263 -20.07 -1.68 -19.52
CA ASP A 263 -19.79 -1.90 -20.94
C ASP A 263 -18.93 -3.13 -21.28
N HIS A 264 -19.47 -4.31 -20.98
CA HIS A 264 -19.43 -5.39 -21.96
C HIS A 264 -20.61 -5.25 -22.91
N ASP A 265 -20.50 -4.29 -23.84
CA ASP A 265 -21.21 -4.43 -25.12
C ASP A 265 -20.58 -5.64 -25.83
N PRO A 266 -21.32 -6.73 -26.11
CA PRO A 266 -20.73 -7.95 -26.67
C PRO A 266 -20.15 -7.77 -28.09
N ASP A 267 -20.23 -6.58 -28.68
CA ASP A 267 -19.91 -6.35 -30.09
C ASP A 267 -18.60 -5.56 -30.36
N ILE A 268 -17.77 -5.28 -29.35
CA ILE A 268 -16.41 -4.73 -29.59
C ILE A 268 -15.35 -5.59 -28.91
N SER A 269 -15.26 -6.83 -29.36
CA SER A 269 -14.07 -7.67 -29.18
C SER A 269 -12.95 -7.26 -30.16
N GLN A 270 -12.48 -6.01 -30.08
CA GLN A 270 -11.17 -5.67 -30.66
C GLN A 270 -10.08 -5.96 -29.64
N GLN A 271 -9.75 -7.25 -29.58
CA GLN A 271 -8.50 -7.77 -29.08
C GLN A 271 -7.34 -7.04 -29.80
N TYR A 272 -6.86 -5.93 -29.24
CA TYR A 272 -5.59 -5.32 -29.66
C TYR A 272 -4.46 -6.24 -29.20
N ASN A 273 -4.30 -7.33 -29.94
CA ASN A 273 -3.21 -8.27 -29.84
C ASN A 273 -1.96 -7.60 -30.44
N TYR A 274 -1.31 -6.72 -29.67
CA TYR A 274 0.08 -6.37 -29.95
C TYR A 274 0.92 -7.61 -29.66
N LYS A 275 0.96 -8.53 -30.64
CA LYS A 275 2.06 -9.48 -30.76
C LYS A 275 3.34 -8.67 -30.73
N ASN A 276 4.28 -9.11 -29.88
CA ASN A 276 5.62 -8.55 -29.71
C ASN A 276 6.18 -8.04 -31.06
N ILE A 277 6.20 -6.73 -31.23
CA ILE A 277 7.10 -6.10 -32.18
C ILE A 277 8.40 -5.94 -31.41
N ASP A 278 9.33 -6.85 -31.64
CA ASP A 278 10.72 -6.66 -31.25
C ASP A 278 11.24 -5.43 -32.00
N ILE A 279 11.26 -4.29 -31.31
CA ILE A 279 11.90 -3.08 -31.81
C ILE A 279 13.40 -3.29 -31.65
N ASN A 280 14.04 -3.73 -32.74
CA ASN A 280 15.48 -3.85 -32.85
C ASN A 280 16.11 -2.43 -32.86
N PRO A 281 16.90 -2.02 -31.86
CA PRO A 281 17.37 -0.63 -31.73
C PRO A 281 18.65 -0.35 -32.54
N PHE A 282 18.74 -0.89 -33.76
CA PHE A 282 19.83 -0.58 -34.68
C PHE A 282 19.25 -0.33 -36.08
N ASN A 283 18.81 0.90 -36.33
CA ASN A 283 18.80 1.44 -37.68
C ASN A 283 19.47 2.81 -37.67
N ARG A 284 20.73 2.75 -38.10
CA ARG A 284 21.58 3.85 -38.51
C ARG A 284 20.87 4.62 -39.63
N TYR A 285 20.52 5.87 -39.39
CA TYR A 285 20.25 6.80 -40.49
C TYR A 285 21.59 7.10 -41.17
N GLU A 286 21.81 6.52 -42.35
CA GLU A 286 22.83 7.00 -43.27
C GLU A 286 22.33 8.29 -43.91
N SER A 287 23.00 9.40 -43.61
CA SER A 287 22.97 10.62 -44.41
C SER A 287 24.35 10.78 -45.06
N PRO A 288 24.46 10.87 -46.39
CA PRO A 288 25.74 10.98 -47.07
C PRO A 288 26.20 12.45 -47.19
N TYR A 289 27.53 12.61 -47.26
CA TYR A 289 28.32 13.82 -47.57
C TYR A 289 28.64 14.80 -46.42
N SER A 290 29.84 14.71 -45.84
CA SER A 290 31.03 15.48 -46.28
C SER A 290 32.15 15.39 -45.23
N ASN A 291 33.36 15.12 -45.70
CA ASN A 291 34.62 15.23 -44.95
C ASN A 291 34.83 16.68 -44.46
N ASP A 292 35.38 16.89 -43.26
CA ASP A 292 36.78 17.31 -43.12
C ASP A 292 37.29 17.27 -41.66
N THR A 293 38.60 17.18 -41.57
CA THR A 293 39.54 16.90 -40.47
C THR A 293 39.55 17.83 -39.25
N GLY A 294 39.97 17.28 -38.09
CA GLY A 294 40.67 18.03 -37.04
C GLY A 294 40.54 17.50 -35.60
N SER A 295 41.64 16.99 -35.03
CA SER A 295 41.87 16.67 -33.60
C SER A 295 41.58 17.89 -32.67
N ILE A 296 41.33 17.84 -31.35
CA ILE A 296 42.03 17.19 -30.22
C ILE A 296 41.10 17.09 -28.97
N SER A 297 41.45 16.18 -28.05
CA SER A 297 41.25 16.13 -26.57
C SER A 297 40.17 16.98 -25.86
N SER A 298 39.31 16.33 -25.08
CA SER A 298 39.38 16.24 -23.60
C SER A 298 38.08 15.67 -23.01
N GLU A 299 38.24 14.63 -22.20
CA GLU A 299 37.64 14.45 -20.87
C GLU A 299 36.12 14.66 -20.67
N GLY A 300 35.45 13.56 -20.33
CA GLY A 300 34.09 13.55 -19.82
C GLY A 300 33.51 12.14 -19.77
N SER A 301 34.12 11.24 -19.00
CA SER A 301 33.53 9.92 -18.72
C SER A 301 32.34 10.07 -17.78
N SER A 302 31.17 10.38 -18.33
CA SER A 302 29.88 10.24 -17.65
C SER A 302 29.45 8.78 -17.80
N ASP A 303 29.81 7.97 -16.82
CA ASP A 303 29.26 6.61 -16.65
C ASP A 303 27.97 6.72 -15.84
N ASP A 304 26.90 7.18 -16.48
CA ASP A 304 25.54 7.12 -15.95
C ASP A 304 24.90 5.78 -16.37
N SER A 305 25.37 4.71 -15.73
CA SER A 305 24.74 3.40 -15.76
C SER A 305 23.48 3.40 -14.86
N GLU A 306 22.39 4.02 -15.32
CA GLU A 306 21.04 3.82 -14.74
C GLU A 306 20.52 2.42 -15.08
N ASN A 307 21.09 1.40 -14.46
CA ASN A 307 20.61 0.03 -14.57
C ASN A 307 20.53 -0.59 -13.17
N SER A 308 19.36 -0.51 -12.53
CA SER A 308 18.93 -1.36 -11.41
C SER A 308 17.47 -1.05 -11.00
N GLU A 309 16.50 -1.24 -11.90
CA GLU A 309 15.21 -1.79 -11.42
C GLU A 309 15.39 -3.32 -11.45
N GLU A 310 15.66 -3.87 -10.24
CA GLU A 310 15.86 -5.28 -9.86
C GLU A 310 17.32 -5.77 -9.84
N GLY A 311 17.97 -5.51 -8.71
CA GLY A 311 18.65 -6.57 -7.97
C GLY A 311 17.74 -7.00 -6.82
N ASP A 312 16.69 -7.75 -7.12
CA ASP A 312 16.03 -8.63 -6.16
C ASP A 312 16.97 -9.81 -5.88
N GLY A 313 18.08 -9.51 -5.20
CA GLY A 313 18.85 -10.54 -4.53
C GLY A 313 17.90 -11.27 -3.60
N TYR A 314 17.78 -12.59 -3.78
CA TYR A 314 17.22 -13.51 -2.81
C TYR A 314 17.73 -13.13 -1.42
N PHE A 315 16.92 -12.36 -0.70
CA PHE A 315 17.30 -11.84 0.59
C PHE A 315 16.92 -12.90 1.60
N GLU A 316 17.90 -13.74 1.92
CA GLU A 316 17.85 -14.58 3.10
C GLU A 316 17.50 -13.68 4.30
N GLY A 317 16.39 -14.01 4.97
CA GLY A 317 15.74 -13.17 5.96
C GLY A 317 16.74 -12.64 6.99
N SER A 318 17.05 -11.35 6.90
CA SER A 318 17.71 -10.64 7.99
C SER A 318 16.70 -10.56 9.14
N GLU A 319 17.04 -11.22 10.24
CA GLU A 319 16.28 -11.40 11.49
C GLU A 319 15.86 -10.09 12.18
N ARG A 320 14.95 -9.33 11.57
CA ARG A 320 14.11 -8.31 12.21
C ARG A 320 12.72 -8.30 11.58
N GLU A 321 12.04 -9.44 11.72
CA GLU A 321 10.61 -9.68 11.44
C GLU A 321 9.66 -9.06 12.49
N ASP A 322 10.09 -8.09 13.31
CA ASP A 322 9.36 -7.75 14.55
C ASP A 322 8.60 -6.41 14.52
N SER A 323 8.31 -5.82 13.35
CA SER A 323 7.48 -4.61 13.28
C SER A 323 6.56 -4.46 12.07
N LEU A 324 6.65 -5.33 11.06
CA LEU A 324 5.85 -5.21 9.83
C LEU A 324 4.92 -6.41 9.56
N ASP A 325 5.15 -7.55 10.22
CA ASP A 325 4.47 -8.81 9.91
C ASP A 325 3.32 -9.16 10.88
N ASP A 326 3.21 -8.55 12.07
CA ASP A 326 2.22 -8.97 13.09
C ASP A 326 0.82 -8.32 12.96
N TRP A 327 0.62 -7.38 12.04
CA TRP A 327 -0.74 -6.85 11.76
C TRP A 327 -1.53 -7.74 10.78
N MET A 328 -0.92 -8.82 10.29
CA MET A 328 -1.47 -9.70 9.26
C MET A 328 -2.48 -10.74 9.78
N SER A 329 -2.73 -10.87 11.10
CA SER A 329 -3.41 -12.07 11.61
C SER A 329 -4.94 -12.01 11.80
N ASP A 330 -5.64 -10.88 11.67
CA ASP A 330 -7.05 -10.82 12.13
C ASP A 330 -8.09 -10.24 11.15
N THR A 331 -7.81 -10.18 9.84
CA THR A 331 -8.81 -9.66 8.89
C THR A 331 -9.33 -10.63 7.82
N ASP A 332 -8.85 -11.87 7.73
CA ASP A 332 -9.24 -12.73 6.60
C ASP A 332 -9.51 -14.21 6.93
N SER A 333 -10.01 -14.51 8.14
CA SER A 333 -10.71 -15.78 8.40
C SER A 333 -12.22 -15.59 8.26
N ARG A 334 -12.69 -15.32 7.03
CA ARG A 334 -14.07 -15.62 6.64
C ARG A 334 -14.04 -16.35 5.32
N ASP A 335 -14.48 -17.60 5.40
CA ASP A 335 -14.49 -18.62 4.36
C ASP A 335 -14.82 -18.08 2.96
N ALA A 336 -13.96 -18.44 2.00
CA ALA A 336 -14.33 -18.44 0.60
C ALA A 336 -15.53 -19.39 0.42
N PRO A 337 -16.68 -18.94 -0.10
CA PRO A 337 -17.75 -19.87 -0.42
C PRO A 337 -17.35 -20.70 -1.64
N ASP A 338 -17.42 -22.00 -1.41
CA ASP A 338 -17.30 -23.09 -2.37
C ASP A 338 -18.16 -22.84 -3.62
N LEU A 339 -17.58 -23.09 -4.79
CA LEU A 339 -18.25 -22.99 -6.08
C LEU A 339 -19.18 -24.19 -6.27
N SER A 340 -20.41 -24.10 -5.75
CA SER A 340 -21.50 -24.99 -6.15
C SER A 340 -22.49 -24.24 -7.06
N PRO A 341 -22.68 -24.65 -8.32
CA PRO A 341 -23.74 -24.12 -9.19
C PRO A 341 -25.12 -24.63 -8.72
N PHE A 342 -26.18 -23.84 -8.94
CA PHE A 342 -27.61 -24.07 -8.65
C PHE A 342 -28.00 -23.78 -7.18
N HIS A 343 -28.92 -22.88 -6.83
CA HIS A 343 -30.15 -22.41 -7.47
C HIS A 343 -30.28 -20.87 -7.41
N ARG A 344 -30.85 -20.30 -8.48
CA ARG A 344 -31.38 -18.93 -8.50
C ARG A 344 -32.48 -18.81 -7.45
N ASP A 345 -32.25 -18.00 -6.43
CA ASP A 345 -33.35 -17.30 -5.75
C ASP A 345 -33.28 -15.83 -6.18
N SER A 346 -34.16 -15.48 -7.10
CA SER A 346 -34.32 -14.13 -7.62
C SER A 346 -35.07 -13.29 -6.59
N GLY A 347 -34.38 -12.94 -5.50
CA GLY A 347 -34.73 -11.81 -4.65
C GLY A 347 -34.08 -10.56 -5.24
N HIS A 348 -34.86 -9.75 -5.94
CA HIS A 348 -34.43 -8.46 -6.45
C HIS A 348 -34.22 -7.53 -5.25
N GLU A 349 -33.07 -7.62 -4.56
CA GLU A 349 -32.61 -6.53 -3.69
C GLU A 349 -32.45 -5.32 -4.62
N SER A 350 -33.40 -4.39 -4.52
CA SER A 350 -33.32 -3.09 -5.16
C SER A 350 -32.04 -2.41 -4.66
N ILE A 351 -30.92 -2.61 -5.36
CA ILE A 351 -29.68 -1.86 -5.14
C ILE A 351 -30.09 -0.39 -5.15
N ASN A 352 -29.93 0.27 -4.00
CA ASN A 352 -30.31 1.67 -3.85
C ASN A 352 -29.41 2.49 -4.77
N ARG A 353 -29.93 2.85 -5.95
CA ARG A 353 -29.19 3.58 -6.98
C ARG A 353 -28.50 4.83 -6.43
N MET A 354 -29.17 5.56 -5.54
CA MET A 354 -28.60 6.75 -4.90
C MET A 354 -27.41 6.41 -3.97
N ALA A 355 -27.43 5.25 -3.31
CA ALA A 355 -26.31 4.80 -2.48
C ALA A 355 -25.09 4.45 -3.34
N VAL A 356 -25.28 3.86 -4.53
CA VAL A 356 -24.19 3.56 -5.46
C VAL A 356 -23.60 4.85 -6.03
N GLU A 357 -24.44 5.74 -6.57
CA GLU A 357 -24.01 7.01 -7.17
C GLU A 357 -23.23 7.88 -6.15
N SER A 358 -23.72 7.97 -4.91
CA SER A 358 -23.04 8.73 -3.85
C SER A 358 -21.72 8.10 -3.38
N ALA A 359 -21.61 6.78 -3.41
CA ALA A 359 -20.36 6.08 -3.11
C ALA A 359 -19.34 6.24 -4.24
N GLU A 360 -19.77 6.21 -5.51
CA GLU A 360 -18.92 6.53 -6.66
C GLU A 360 -18.39 7.96 -6.56
N GLU A 361 -19.26 8.94 -6.30
CA GLU A 361 -18.89 10.34 -6.10
C GLU A 361 -17.82 10.49 -4.99
N LEU A 362 -18.02 9.81 -3.85
CA LEU A 362 -17.05 9.83 -2.76
C LEU A 362 -15.68 9.25 -3.19
N LEU A 363 -15.65 8.18 -3.98
CA LEU A 363 -14.42 7.60 -4.50
C LEU A 363 -13.69 8.56 -5.46
N GLU A 364 -14.43 9.32 -6.28
CA GLU A 364 -13.85 10.35 -7.14
C GLU A 364 -13.22 11.48 -6.33
N LEU A 365 -13.92 11.97 -5.31
CA LEU A 365 -13.42 13.00 -4.40
C LEU A 365 -12.18 12.51 -3.62
N LEU A 366 -12.15 11.24 -3.22
CA LEU A 366 -11.01 10.61 -2.55
C LEU A 366 -9.79 10.52 -3.49
N PHE A 367 -10.04 10.25 -4.77
CA PHE A 367 -9.01 10.31 -5.80
C PHE A 367 -8.50 11.74 -5.98
N GLU A 368 -9.38 12.74 -6.01
CA GLU A 368 -8.97 14.16 -6.08
C GLU A 368 -8.12 14.61 -4.88
N LEU A 369 -8.49 14.19 -3.66
CA LEU A 369 -7.67 14.40 -2.47
C LEU A 369 -6.29 13.76 -2.63
N SER A 370 -6.25 12.50 -3.09
CA SER A 370 -4.99 11.78 -3.34
C SER A 370 -4.12 12.52 -4.37
N LEU A 371 -4.71 13.05 -5.44
CA LEU A 371 -4.00 13.88 -6.42
C LEU A 371 -3.46 15.17 -5.83
N SER A 372 -4.25 15.83 -4.97
CA SER A 372 -3.85 17.08 -4.33
C SER A 372 -2.64 16.86 -3.40
N LEU A 373 -2.60 15.74 -2.68
CA LEU A 373 -1.49 15.35 -1.81
C LEU A 373 -0.20 15.00 -2.57
N ILE A 374 -0.29 14.37 -3.76
CA ILE A 374 0.90 14.02 -4.56
C ILE A 374 1.36 15.16 -5.49
N MET A 375 0.52 16.18 -5.70
CA MET A 375 0.82 17.38 -6.51
C MET A 375 1.07 18.62 -5.65
N GLU A 376 1.22 18.44 -4.33
CA GLU A 376 1.45 19.53 -3.39
C GLU A 376 2.73 20.31 -3.72
N ASN A 377 2.64 21.64 -3.68
CA ASN A 377 3.78 22.51 -3.95
C ASN A 377 4.65 22.65 -2.69
N PHE A 378 5.96 22.77 -2.90
CA PHE A 378 6.89 23.02 -1.81
C PHE A 378 6.86 24.49 -1.39
N VAL A 379 6.68 24.73 -0.09
CA VAL A 379 6.77 26.05 0.54
C VAL A 379 8.25 26.42 0.64
N ASP A 380 8.64 27.58 0.11
CA ASP A 380 10.02 28.05 0.06
C ASP A 380 11.01 27.04 -0.57
N GLY A 381 10.50 26.21 -1.49
CA GLY A 381 11.26 25.15 -2.14
C GLY A 381 11.70 24.01 -1.22
N GLN A 382 11.19 23.94 0.01
CA GLN A 382 11.53 22.89 0.97
C GLN A 382 10.64 21.67 0.75
N PRO A 383 11.18 20.50 0.36
CA PRO A 383 10.36 19.32 0.11
C PRO A 383 9.61 18.83 1.35
N GLY A 384 10.20 19.01 2.54
CA GLY A 384 9.59 18.64 3.82
C GLY A 384 8.35 19.43 4.20
N SER A 385 7.99 20.49 3.46
CA SER A 385 6.71 21.19 3.65
C SER A 385 5.53 20.39 3.11
N ALA A 386 5.75 19.53 2.10
CA ALA A 386 4.68 18.72 1.53
C ALA A 386 4.31 17.59 2.47
N LEU A 387 3.02 17.40 2.72
CA LEU A 387 2.50 16.46 3.71
C LEU A 387 2.95 15.03 3.43
N LEU A 388 3.04 14.61 2.16
CA LEU A 388 3.51 13.27 1.79
C LEU A 388 5.00 13.06 2.10
N VAL A 389 5.84 14.08 1.87
CA VAL A 389 7.28 14.01 2.17
C VAL A 389 7.52 14.10 3.68
N TYR A 390 6.75 14.93 4.37
CA TYR A 390 6.73 14.98 5.83
C TYR A 390 6.29 13.64 6.43
N PHE A 391 5.25 13.01 5.89
CA PHE A 391 4.81 11.68 6.30
C PHE A 391 5.88 10.63 6.02
N SER A 392 6.51 10.66 4.84
CA SER A 392 7.49 9.65 4.48
C SER A 392 8.67 9.65 5.46
N GLY A 393 9.11 10.80 5.97
CA GLY A 393 10.19 10.86 6.96
C GLY A 393 9.80 10.28 8.33
N ILE A 394 8.52 10.28 8.70
CA ILE A 394 8.02 9.63 9.94
C ILE A 394 8.24 8.11 9.87
N LEU A 395 8.11 7.51 8.67
CA LEU A 395 8.38 6.09 8.46
C LEU A 395 9.85 5.71 8.73
N GLY A 396 10.74 6.71 8.79
CA GLY A 396 12.14 6.54 9.14
C GLY A 396 12.41 6.59 10.64
N PHE A 397 11.41 6.66 11.51
CA PHE A 397 11.63 6.60 12.96
C PHE A 397 12.01 5.18 13.41
N SER A 398 12.85 5.08 14.43
CA SER A 398 13.01 3.84 15.20
C SER A 398 11.74 3.54 16.00
N SER A 399 11.58 2.29 16.47
CA SER A 399 10.41 1.87 17.25
C SER A 399 10.19 2.70 18.52
N ASP A 400 11.26 3.17 19.14
CA ASP A 400 11.25 4.05 20.32
C ASP A 400 11.12 5.55 19.98
N CYS A 401 11.00 5.89 18.68
CA CYS A 401 10.93 7.25 18.15
C CYS A 401 12.12 8.16 18.52
N ARG A 402 13.25 7.61 19.01
CA ARG A 402 14.40 8.43 19.46
C ARG A 402 15.41 8.65 18.34
N ARG A 403 15.58 7.65 17.48
CA ARG A 403 16.57 7.60 16.40
C ARG A 403 15.88 7.53 15.05
N PHE A 404 16.68 7.64 14.00
CA PHE A 404 16.24 7.46 12.62
C PHE A 404 16.86 6.20 12.02
N GLN A 405 16.12 5.57 11.12
CA GLN A 405 16.53 4.40 10.35
C GLN A 405 17.64 4.77 9.36
N LEU A 406 18.49 3.78 9.10
CA LEU A 406 19.53 3.89 8.07
C LEU A 406 18.90 3.79 6.67
N ALA A 407 19.63 4.26 5.65
CA ALA A 407 19.16 4.26 4.27
C ALA A 407 18.67 2.88 3.80
N ARG A 408 19.40 1.80 4.13
CA ARG A 408 19.07 0.41 3.77
C ARG A 408 17.70 -0.03 4.29
N GLU A 409 17.38 0.34 5.54
CA GLU A 409 16.13 -0.04 6.21
C GLU A 409 14.95 0.81 5.69
N TYR A 410 15.22 2.04 5.28
CA TYR A 410 14.20 3.00 4.90
C TYR A 410 13.79 2.95 3.42
N CYS A 411 14.72 2.70 2.49
CA CYS A 411 14.46 2.71 1.05
C CYS A 411 13.27 1.83 0.59
N PRO A 412 12.98 0.66 1.21
CA PRO A 412 11.80 -0.13 0.89
C PRO A 412 10.46 0.60 1.11
N ASN A 413 10.39 1.57 2.04
CA ASN A 413 9.19 2.40 2.24
C ASN A 413 9.03 3.41 1.10
N LEU A 414 10.13 4.04 0.68
CA LEU A 414 10.14 4.96 -0.46
C LEU A 414 9.68 4.26 -1.75
N SER A 415 10.17 3.06 -2.02
CA SER A 415 9.75 2.26 -3.18
C SER A 415 8.24 2.06 -3.22
N GLY A 416 7.60 1.82 -2.06
CA GLY A 416 6.15 1.67 -1.99
C GLY A 416 5.39 2.96 -2.26
N LEU A 417 5.82 4.08 -1.68
CA LEU A 417 5.19 5.38 -1.92
C LEU A 417 5.39 5.87 -3.36
N ILE A 418 6.55 5.60 -3.97
CA ILE A 418 6.83 5.87 -5.39
C ILE A 418 5.90 5.05 -6.29
N TRP A 419 5.71 3.76 -5.96
CA TRP A 419 4.85 2.88 -6.74
C TRP A 419 3.39 3.35 -6.72
N VAL A 420 2.85 3.69 -5.55
CA VAL A 420 1.46 4.20 -5.44
C VAL A 420 1.30 5.54 -6.17
N GLN A 421 2.25 6.46 -6.05
CA GLN A 421 2.22 7.73 -6.79
C GLN A 421 2.23 7.52 -8.31
N ARG A 422 3.05 6.59 -8.83
CA ARG A 422 3.06 6.25 -10.26
C ARG A 422 1.70 5.72 -10.74
N LEU A 423 1.02 4.90 -9.93
CA LEU A 423 -0.35 4.46 -10.23
C LEU A 423 -1.34 5.63 -10.28
N LEU A 424 -1.34 6.49 -9.25
CA LEU A 424 -2.24 7.65 -9.20
C LEU A 424 -2.02 8.61 -10.37
N PHE A 425 -0.75 8.87 -10.74
CA PHE A 425 -0.43 9.70 -11.90
C PHE A 425 -0.82 9.04 -13.22
N LEU A 426 -0.73 7.72 -13.33
CA LEU A 426 -1.18 7.01 -14.52
C LEU A 426 -2.71 7.12 -14.66
N GLU A 427 -3.46 6.89 -13.58
CA GLU A 427 -4.90 7.08 -13.55
C GLU A 427 -5.29 8.51 -13.90
N TYR A 428 -4.58 9.51 -13.36
CA TYR A 428 -4.83 10.92 -13.68
C TYR A 428 -4.50 11.29 -15.13
N ALA A 429 -3.46 10.67 -15.70
CA ALA A 429 -3.05 10.94 -17.06
C ALA A 429 -3.96 10.24 -18.07
N LEU A 430 -4.28 8.97 -17.83
CA LEU A 430 -4.86 8.04 -18.79
C LEU A 430 -5.96 7.16 -18.18
N PRO A 431 -7.00 7.73 -17.56
CA PRO A 431 -8.04 6.93 -16.91
C PRO A 431 -8.84 6.12 -17.94
N LEU A 432 -9.23 4.90 -17.59
CA LEU A 432 -10.07 4.07 -18.47
C LEU A 432 -11.49 4.61 -18.62
N HIS A 433 -12.02 5.24 -17.58
CA HIS A 433 -13.34 5.84 -17.53
C HIS A 433 -13.23 7.25 -16.98
N SER A 434 -14.12 8.15 -17.41
CA SER A 434 -14.15 9.51 -16.90
C SER A 434 -14.44 9.55 -15.39
N TYR A 435 -14.11 10.68 -14.79
CA TYR A 435 -14.55 11.07 -13.46
C TYR A 435 -15.50 12.26 -13.59
N PRO A 436 -16.83 12.05 -13.66
CA PRO A 436 -17.79 13.13 -13.87
C PRO A 436 -17.78 14.18 -12.76
N THR A 437 -17.60 13.79 -11.50
CA THR A 437 -17.66 14.69 -10.33
C THR A 437 -16.50 15.67 -10.34
N ILE A 438 -15.28 15.17 -10.62
CA ILE A 438 -14.05 15.96 -10.56
C ILE A 438 -13.56 16.42 -11.94
N GLY A 439 -14.35 16.17 -12.99
CA GLY A 439 -14.14 16.69 -14.34
C GLY A 439 -12.96 16.08 -15.12
N ILE A 440 -12.48 14.89 -14.75
CA ILE A 440 -11.40 14.21 -15.48
C ILE A 440 -12.00 13.39 -16.62
N GLN A 441 -11.55 13.65 -17.85
CA GLN A 441 -12.01 12.91 -19.03
C GLN A 441 -11.31 11.57 -19.19
N GLN A 442 -11.97 10.62 -19.84
CA GLN A 442 -11.38 9.36 -20.28
C GLN A 442 -10.10 9.60 -21.10
N ARG A 443 -9.16 8.63 -21.07
CA ARG A 443 -7.88 8.70 -21.78
C ARG A 443 -8.06 9.14 -23.26
N PRO A 444 -7.27 10.12 -23.73
CA PRO A 444 -7.42 10.66 -25.08
C PRO A 444 -6.86 9.72 -26.15
N GLN A 445 -7.19 9.97 -27.42
CA GLN A 445 -6.67 9.25 -28.58
C GLN A 445 -5.12 9.26 -28.67
N PHE A 446 -4.48 10.34 -28.19
CA PHE A 446 -3.02 10.49 -28.15
C PHE A 446 -2.48 10.37 -26.71
N PRO A 447 -2.44 9.16 -26.12
CA PRO A 447 -2.14 8.97 -24.70
C PRO A 447 -0.72 9.42 -24.33
N MET A 448 0.26 9.23 -25.22
CA MET A 448 1.65 9.59 -24.93
C MET A 448 1.84 11.08 -24.67
N GLN A 449 1.16 11.95 -25.41
CA GLN A 449 1.28 13.40 -25.24
C GLN A 449 0.73 13.83 -23.87
N ARG A 450 -0.42 13.27 -23.48
CA ARG A 450 -1.02 13.53 -22.16
C ARG A 450 -0.14 13.00 -21.04
N LEU A 451 0.38 11.78 -21.17
CA LEU A 451 1.31 11.19 -20.20
C LEU A 451 2.58 12.05 -20.05
N ASN A 452 3.20 12.49 -21.14
CA ASN A 452 4.40 13.33 -21.07
C ASN A 452 4.15 14.70 -20.45
N LYS A 453 2.96 15.30 -20.62
CA LYS A 453 2.58 16.54 -19.91
C LYS A 453 2.59 16.33 -18.39
N VAL A 454 2.04 15.21 -17.91
CA VAL A 454 2.03 14.87 -16.48
C VAL A 454 3.44 14.54 -16.00
N ARG A 455 4.18 13.70 -16.73
CA ARG A 455 5.55 13.31 -16.41
C ARG A 455 6.47 14.52 -16.27
N LYS A 456 6.46 15.42 -17.25
CA LYS A 456 7.29 16.64 -17.25
C LYS A 456 7.06 17.50 -16.02
N LYS A 457 5.82 17.55 -15.52
CA LYS A 457 5.47 18.40 -14.39
C LYS A 457 5.77 17.75 -13.04
N TYR A 458 5.57 16.44 -12.89
CA TYR A 458 5.54 15.82 -11.57
C TYR A 458 6.38 14.56 -11.38
N MET A 459 6.84 13.89 -12.45
CA MET A 459 7.46 12.57 -12.32
C MET A 459 8.95 12.53 -12.66
N VAL A 460 9.44 13.59 -13.30
CA VAL A 460 10.80 13.65 -13.84
C VAL A 460 11.75 14.19 -12.79
N GLN A 461 12.98 13.70 -12.80
CA GLN A 461 14.02 14.15 -11.89
C GLN A 461 14.20 15.67 -11.97
N GLY A 462 14.26 16.30 -10.80
CA GLY A 462 14.35 17.75 -10.69
C GLY A 462 13.00 18.49 -10.73
N SER A 463 11.87 17.81 -10.96
CA SER A 463 10.57 18.44 -10.70
C SER A 463 10.40 18.71 -9.20
N LEU A 464 9.84 19.87 -8.85
CA LEU A 464 9.49 20.21 -7.47
C LEU A 464 8.19 19.51 -7.08
N SER A 465 8.24 18.18 -6.98
CA SER A 465 7.11 17.33 -6.64
C SER A 465 7.48 16.29 -5.59
N PRO A 466 6.53 15.83 -4.76
CA PRO A 466 6.74 14.74 -3.82
C PRO A 466 7.36 13.49 -4.47
N LEU A 467 6.86 13.05 -5.63
CA LEU A 467 7.37 11.87 -6.32
C LEU A 467 8.85 12.00 -6.69
N ALA A 468 9.27 13.15 -7.24
CA ALA A 468 10.66 13.35 -7.60
C ALA A 468 11.58 13.41 -6.38
N GLU A 469 11.15 14.03 -5.27
CA GLU A 469 11.94 14.02 -4.05
C GLU A 469 12.07 12.61 -3.46
N LEU A 470 10.99 11.83 -3.38
CA LEU A 470 11.07 10.46 -2.87
C LEU A 470 11.97 9.58 -3.76
N HIS A 471 11.94 9.78 -5.07
CA HIS A 471 12.84 9.11 -6.01
C HIS A 471 14.30 9.49 -5.78
N ASN A 472 14.59 10.79 -5.59
CA ASN A 472 15.93 11.28 -5.29
C ASN A 472 16.45 10.73 -3.96
N LEU A 473 15.62 10.71 -2.92
CA LEU A 473 15.96 10.13 -1.62
C LEU A 473 16.26 8.64 -1.73
N ARG A 474 15.46 7.88 -2.47
CA ARG A 474 15.70 6.44 -2.66
C ARG A 474 17.01 6.18 -3.40
N ASN A 475 17.25 6.89 -4.50
CA ASN A 475 18.46 6.73 -5.30
C ASN A 475 19.71 7.14 -4.52
N PHE A 476 19.63 8.20 -3.72
CA PHE A 476 20.72 8.58 -2.82
C PHE A 476 20.92 7.52 -1.74
N GLY A 477 19.84 7.06 -1.10
CA GLY A 477 19.88 6.02 -0.07
C GLY A 477 20.53 4.73 -0.56
N GLN A 478 20.25 4.30 -1.78
CA GLN A 478 20.88 3.13 -2.42
C GLN A 478 22.38 3.31 -2.69
N LYS A 479 22.85 4.56 -2.86
CA LYS A 479 24.29 4.85 -3.08
C LYS A 479 25.10 4.90 -1.78
N VAL A 480 24.45 5.24 -0.65
CA VAL A 480 25.12 5.42 0.65
C VAL A 480 24.86 4.27 1.64
N ALA A 481 23.96 3.35 1.29
CA ALA A 481 23.71 2.09 1.99
C ALA A 481 24.74 1.04 1.58
#